data_AF-A0A9D6ZVC1-F1
#
_entry.id   AF-A0A9D6ZVC1-F1
#
_cell.length_a   1.000
_cell.length_b   1.000
_cell.length_c   1.000
_cell.angle_alpha   90.00
_cell.angle_beta   90.00
_cell.angle_gamma   90.00
#
_symmetry.space_group_name_H-M   'P 1'
#
loop_
_entity.id
_entity.type
_entity.pdbx_description
1 polymer ?
#
loop_
_entity_poly.entity_id
_entity_poly.type
_entity_poly.pdbx_seq_one_letter_code
_entity_poly.pdbx_strand_id
1 'polypeptide(L)'
;MQIFLCRLTLHENLFFATREIGRLYETRDYLHNYALTYALGLVTTPYFQRDQVPRYAEQLSELNEHGIYVTPARGVHVHYALSTFKYADNHYHVQMEPGRLNVPSFGRAKEIAVGSQFEFFVIAREQMPKSFPRWIRLGKWSSKAIVESQEYATIKEGVGEFIAACPLNPLDVSASPIVYDLISMPPVSLIHNAKINGTYYELDSGRIKIPTGMKYTFPKMDEPKRSKRKQK
;
A
#
# COMPACT_ATOMS: atom_id res chain seq x y z
N MET A 1 -2.85 -13.29 -20.15
CA MET A 1 -3.23 -12.05 -19.44
C MET A 1 -4.45 -12.33 -18.59
N GLN A 2 -4.34 -12.12 -17.29
CA GLN A 2 -5.42 -12.26 -16.32
C GLN A 2 -5.50 -10.98 -15.49
N ILE A 3 -6.71 -10.49 -15.27
CA ILE A 3 -6.96 -9.35 -14.39
C ILE A 3 -8.00 -9.77 -13.36
N PHE A 4 -7.64 -9.60 -12.09
CA PHE A 4 -8.50 -9.92 -10.95
C PHE A 4 -8.92 -8.63 -10.26
N LEU A 5 -10.21 -8.49 -9.97
CA LEU A 5 -10.70 -7.57 -8.95
C LEU A 5 -10.62 -8.27 -7.60
N CYS A 6 -9.86 -7.70 -6.68
CA CYS A 6 -9.73 -8.19 -5.32
C CYS A 6 -10.49 -7.26 -4.36
N ARG A 7 -11.40 -7.85 -3.60
CA ARG A 7 -12.10 -7.21 -2.48
C ARG A 7 -11.50 -7.69 -1.18
N LEU A 8 -11.06 -6.74 -0.36
CA LEU A 8 -10.48 -6.99 0.95
C LEU A 8 -11.45 -6.49 2.02
N THR A 9 -11.85 -7.37 2.93
CA THR A 9 -12.68 -7.02 4.09
C THR A 9 -11.88 -7.21 5.38
N LEU A 10 -11.86 -6.18 6.22
CA LEU A 10 -11.13 -6.20 7.49
C LEU A 10 -11.92 -6.93 8.59
N HIS A 11 -11.27 -7.86 9.28
CA HIS A 11 -11.84 -8.57 10.44
C HIS A 11 -11.27 -8.09 11.78
N GLU A 12 -10.22 -7.27 11.73
CA GLU A 12 -9.60 -6.60 12.87
C GLU A 12 -9.35 -5.14 12.50
N ASN A 13 -9.19 -4.27 13.49
CA ASN A 13 -8.84 -2.88 13.21
C ASN A 13 -7.47 -2.82 12.52
N LEU A 14 -7.40 -2.07 11.42
CA LEU A 14 -6.19 -1.89 10.64
C LEU A 14 -5.49 -0.61 11.04
N PHE A 15 -4.21 -0.75 11.40
CA PHE A 15 -3.33 0.36 11.74
C PHE A 15 -2.13 0.48 10.79
N PHE A 16 -2.06 1.61 10.08
CA PHE A 16 -0.85 2.17 9.51
C PHE A 16 -0.65 3.60 10.04
N ALA A 17 0.60 4.01 10.25
CA ALA A 17 0.91 5.42 10.52
C ALA A 17 1.10 6.16 9.20
N THR A 18 0.01 6.31 8.44
CA THR A 18 0.03 6.98 7.14
C THR A 18 0.30 8.48 7.30
N ARG A 19 -0.28 9.08 8.36
CA ARG A 19 -0.06 10.47 8.73
C ARG A 19 0.16 10.57 10.24
N GLU A 20 1.11 11.38 10.65
CA GLU A 20 1.42 11.64 12.05
C GLU A 20 1.21 13.13 12.35
N ILE A 21 0.30 13.45 13.26
CA ILE A 21 -0.03 14.82 13.68
C ILE A 21 0.11 14.90 15.20
N GLY A 22 1.30 15.29 15.67
CA GLY A 22 1.61 15.33 17.09
C GLY A 22 1.48 13.95 17.74
N ARG A 23 0.42 13.74 18.53
CA ARG A 23 0.12 12.46 19.22
C ARG A 23 -0.93 11.61 18.50
N LEU A 24 -1.48 12.10 17.40
CA LEU A 24 -2.48 11.40 16.60
C LEU A 24 -1.79 10.72 15.42
N TYR A 25 -1.91 9.40 15.35
CA TYR A 25 -1.47 8.59 14.24
C TYR A 25 -2.68 8.15 13.44
N GLU A 26 -2.74 8.52 12.16
CA GLU A 26 -3.90 8.27 11.32
C GLU A 26 -3.56 7.28 10.20
N THR A 27 -4.40 6.26 10.08
CA THR A 27 -4.51 5.41 8.90
C THR A 27 -5.51 6.03 7.93
N ARG A 28 -5.12 6.23 6.68
CA ARG A 28 -6.05 6.73 5.65
C ARG A 28 -6.77 5.59 4.93
N ASP A 29 -7.81 5.94 4.19
CA ASP A 29 -8.68 5.12 3.35
C ASP A 29 -8.03 4.55 2.08
N TYR A 30 -6.69 4.50 2.03
CA TYR A 30 -5.94 3.93 0.92
C TYR A 30 -4.84 2.99 1.44
N LEU A 31 -4.72 1.83 0.80
CA LEU A 31 -3.66 0.87 1.09
C LEU A 31 -2.65 0.89 -0.05
N HIS A 32 -1.38 1.05 0.31
CA HIS A 32 -0.31 1.13 -0.68
C HIS A 32 -0.09 -0.22 -1.36
N ASN A 33 0.21 -0.20 -2.67
CA ASN A 33 0.47 -1.43 -3.43
C ASN A 33 1.58 -2.29 -2.81
N TYR A 34 2.68 -1.70 -2.35
CA TYR A 34 3.78 -2.48 -1.74
C TYR A 34 3.29 -3.29 -0.54
N ALA A 35 2.51 -2.68 0.36
CA ALA A 35 1.97 -3.37 1.53
C ALA A 35 1.05 -4.53 1.13
N LEU A 36 0.21 -4.34 0.11
CA LEU A 36 -0.67 -5.38 -0.42
C LEU A 36 0.13 -6.53 -1.05
N THR A 37 1.17 -6.21 -1.81
CA THR A 37 2.03 -7.21 -2.46
C THR A 37 2.69 -8.13 -1.43
N TYR A 38 3.20 -7.58 -0.33
CA TYR A 38 3.73 -8.38 0.78
C TYR A 38 2.63 -9.17 1.49
N ALA A 39 1.48 -8.54 1.75
CA ALA A 39 0.38 -9.20 2.47
C ALA A 39 -0.22 -10.39 1.68
N LEU A 40 -0.23 -10.31 0.35
CA LEU A 40 -0.66 -11.39 -0.54
C LEU A 40 0.36 -12.54 -0.63
N GLY A 41 1.55 -12.38 -0.05
CA GLY A 41 2.61 -13.39 -0.08
C GLY A 41 3.15 -13.65 -1.49
N LEU A 42 3.08 -12.64 -2.37
CA LEU A 42 3.67 -12.69 -3.72
C LEU A 42 5.20 -12.58 -3.66
N VAL A 43 5.72 -11.95 -2.61
CA VAL A 43 7.14 -11.80 -2.34
C VAL A 43 7.46 -12.43 -1.00
N THR A 44 8.57 -13.16 -0.94
CA THR A 44 9.04 -13.78 0.31
C THR A 44 10.06 -12.87 0.97
N THR A 45 9.83 -12.51 2.24
CA THR A 45 10.77 -11.74 3.05
C THR A 45 11.17 -12.53 4.30
N PRO A 46 12.43 -12.42 4.76
CA PRO A 46 12.81 -13.01 6.03
C PRO A 46 12.07 -12.31 7.17
N TYR A 47 11.64 -13.07 8.17
CA TYR A 47 10.96 -12.54 9.34
C TYR A 47 11.85 -11.53 10.11
N PHE A 48 13.15 -11.82 10.19
CA PHE A 48 14.13 -10.99 10.87
C PHE A 48 15.09 -10.37 9.87
N GLN A 49 15.14 -9.04 9.87
CA GLN A 49 16.13 -8.27 9.12
C GLN A 49 16.97 -7.45 10.11
N ARG A 50 18.27 -7.77 10.21
CA ARG A 50 19.17 -7.14 11.18
C ARG A 50 19.28 -5.63 10.98
N ASP A 51 19.38 -5.19 9.73
CA ASP A 51 19.63 -3.78 9.40
C ASP A 51 18.35 -2.94 9.39
N GLN A 52 17.16 -3.56 9.45
CA GLN A 52 15.85 -2.89 9.39
C GLN A 52 15.68 -1.93 8.19
N VAL A 53 16.45 -2.12 7.11
CA VAL A 53 16.36 -1.34 5.87
C VAL A 53 15.42 -2.04 4.89
N PRO A 54 14.41 -1.35 4.33
CA PRO A 54 13.52 -1.92 3.33
C PRO A 54 14.26 -2.15 2.00
N ARG A 55 14.18 -3.37 1.46
CA ARG A 55 14.80 -3.78 0.19
C ARG A 55 13.78 -3.91 -0.94
N TYR A 56 12.90 -2.91 -1.07
CA TYR A 56 11.79 -2.93 -2.03
C TYR A 56 12.25 -3.15 -3.47
N ALA A 57 13.33 -2.48 -3.88
CA ALA A 57 13.81 -2.54 -5.26
C ALA A 57 14.18 -3.96 -5.69
N GLU A 58 14.89 -4.69 -4.84
CA GLU A 58 15.32 -6.05 -5.14
C GLU A 58 14.14 -7.02 -5.07
N GLN A 59 13.33 -6.89 -4.02
CA GLN A 59 12.24 -7.81 -3.70
C GLN A 59 11.04 -7.72 -4.66
N LEU A 60 10.71 -6.52 -5.13
CA LEU A 60 9.58 -6.31 -6.04
C LEU A 60 9.98 -6.40 -7.52
N SER A 61 11.29 -6.33 -7.84
CA SER A 61 11.75 -6.49 -9.23
C SER A 61 11.51 -7.91 -9.75
N GLU A 62 11.58 -8.93 -8.89
CA GLU A 62 11.24 -10.31 -9.25
C GLU A 62 9.80 -10.42 -9.80
N LEU A 63 8.85 -9.66 -9.24
CA LEU A 63 7.47 -9.64 -9.75
C LEU A 63 7.34 -8.99 -11.12
N ASN A 64 8.20 -8.03 -11.44
CA ASN A 64 8.21 -7.42 -12.77
C ASN A 64 8.64 -8.45 -13.83
N GLU A 65 9.57 -9.34 -13.51
CA GLU A 65 10.02 -10.43 -14.39
C GLU A 65 8.88 -11.42 -14.65
N HIS A 66 8.10 -11.73 -13.61
CA HIS A 66 6.89 -12.55 -13.74
C HIS A 66 5.68 -11.80 -14.34
N GLY A 67 5.80 -10.50 -14.62
CA GLY A 67 4.73 -9.68 -15.19
C GLY A 67 3.50 -9.55 -14.27
N ILE A 68 3.69 -9.61 -12.95
CA ILE A 68 2.63 -9.48 -11.94
C ILE A 68 2.70 -8.10 -11.30
N TYR A 69 1.56 -7.41 -11.25
CA TYR A 69 1.43 -6.10 -10.62
C TYR A 69 0.16 -6.01 -9.78
N VAL A 70 0.28 -5.45 -8.59
CA VAL A 70 -0.83 -5.16 -7.67
C VAL A 70 -1.05 -3.65 -7.63
N THR A 71 -2.26 -3.19 -7.90
CA THR A 71 -2.60 -1.77 -7.77
C THR A 71 -2.79 -1.39 -6.29
N PRO A 72 -2.59 -0.12 -5.91
CA PRO A 72 -3.05 0.36 -4.62
C PRO A 72 -4.55 0.10 -4.42
N ALA A 73 -4.96 -0.12 -3.16
CA ALA A 73 -6.37 -0.33 -2.83
C ALA A 73 -7.06 0.97 -2.42
N ARG A 74 -8.26 1.16 -2.95
CA ARG A 74 -9.18 2.23 -2.58
C ARG A 74 -10.18 1.71 -1.55
N GLY A 75 -10.46 2.49 -0.51
CA GLY A 75 -11.58 2.23 0.39
C GLY A 75 -12.92 2.37 -0.33
N VAL A 76 -13.78 1.35 -0.22
CA VAL A 76 -15.18 1.39 -0.70
C VAL A 76 -16.10 1.81 0.43
N HIS A 77 -15.99 1.09 1.55
CA HIS A 77 -16.69 1.38 2.79
C HIS A 77 -15.66 1.43 3.91
N VAL A 78 -15.36 2.62 4.42
CA VAL A 78 -14.33 2.80 5.44
C VAL A 78 -14.95 3.41 6.68
N HIS A 79 -14.86 2.66 7.77
CA HIS A 79 -15.20 3.12 9.11
C HIS A 79 -13.93 3.36 9.90
N TYR A 80 -13.96 4.32 10.82
CA TYR A 80 -12.80 4.64 11.65
C TYR A 80 -13.07 4.30 13.11
N ALA A 81 -12.06 3.75 13.77
CA ALA A 81 -12.03 3.55 15.21
C ALA A 81 -10.90 4.39 15.81
N LEU A 82 -11.17 5.05 16.93
CA LEU A 82 -10.15 5.79 17.68
C LEU A 82 -9.76 4.96 18.90
N SER A 83 -8.50 4.54 18.96
CA SER A 83 -7.92 3.92 20.15
C SER A 83 -6.95 4.89 20.82
N THR A 84 -6.85 4.80 22.15
CA THR A 84 -5.82 5.50 22.91
C THR A 84 -4.89 4.45 23.50
N PHE A 85 -3.61 4.58 23.23
CA PHE A 85 -2.58 3.70 23.78
C PHE A 85 -1.64 4.51 24.66
N LYS A 86 -1.18 3.91 25.75
CA LYS A 86 -0.18 4.51 26.62
C LYS A 86 1.20 4.08 26.14
N TYR A 87 2.18 4.96 26.27
CA TYR A 87 3.57 4.55 26.11
C TYR A 87 3.93 3.72 27.33
N ALA A 88 4.16 2.43 27.11
CA ALA A 88 4.58 1.53 28.17
C ALA A 88 6.08 1.75 28.44
N ASP A 89 6.44 1.69 29.71
CA ASP A 89 7.83 1.49 30.09
C ASP A 89 8.18 0.01 29.83
N ASN A 90 9.35 -0.25 29.24
CA ASN A 90 9.82 -1.60 28.94
C ASN A 90 10.40 -2.30 30.18
N HIS A 91 10.54 -1.62 31.32
CA HIS A 91 10.95 -2.25 32.57
C HIS A 91 9.92 -3.27 33.07
N TYR A 92 10.41 -4.40 33.56
CA TYR A 92 9.58 -5.52 34.04
C TYR A 92 8.76 -5.18 35.29
N HIS A 93 9.20 -4.20 36.07
CA HIS A 93 8.52 -3.73 37.27
C HIS A 93 8.47 -2.20 37.25
N VAL A 94 7.28 -1.64 37.08
CA VAL A 94 7.06 -0.20 37.01
C VAL A 94 6.32 0.22 38.27
N GLN A 95 6.97 1.03 39.10
CA GLN A 95 6.27 1.76 40.16
C GLN A 95 5.70 3.04 39.56
N MET A 96 4.45 3.35 39.89
CA MET A 96 3.78 4.55 39.41
C MET A 96 4.37 5.79 40.11
N GLU A 97 5.45 6.34 39.55
CA GLU A 97 6.03 7.60 40.00
C GLU A 97 5.50 8.78 39.18
N PRO A 98 5.27 9.96 39.81
CA PRO A 98 4.97 11.18 39.08
C PRO A 98 6.12 11.52 38.12
N GLY A 99 5.82 11.54 36.81
CA GLY A 99 6.81 11.86 35.78
C GLY A 99 7.44 13.23 36.01
N ARG A 100 8.77 13.27 36.20
CA ARG A 100 9.53 14.52 36.41
C ARG A 100 9.80 15.29 35.12
N LEU A 101 9.60 14.64 33.96
CA LEU A 101 9.85 15.19 32.63
C LEU A 101 8.52 15.35 31.88
N ASN A 102 8.39 16.42 31.08
CA ASN A 102 7.24 16.63 30.18
C ASN A 102 7.37 15.77 28.91
N VAL A 103 7.50 14.45 29.10
CA VAL A 103 7.45 13.49 28.00
C VAL A 103 6.00 13.06 27.76
N PRO A 104 5.58 12.92 26.50
CA PRO A 104 4.23 12.45 26.21
C PRO A 104 4.05 11.03 26.79
N SER A 105 2.92 10.78 27.44
CA SER A 105 2.60 9.51 28.12
C SER A 105 1.59 8.63 27.36
N PHE A 106 0.95 9.19 26.33
CA PHE A 106 -0.02 8.48 25.51
C PHE A 106 -0.02 8.98 24.06
N GLY A 107 -0.47 8.11 23.16
CA GLY A 107 -0.80 8.40 21.77
C GLY A 107 -2.25 8.01 21.46
N ARG A 108 -2.78 8.52 20.35
CA ARG A 108 -4.07 8.12 19.80
C ARG A 108 -3.87 7.56 18.40
N ALA A 109 -4.49 6.44 18.10
CA ALA A 109 -4.51 5.88 16.76
C ALA A 109 -5.92 6.00 16.18
N LYS A 110 -6.04 6.69 15.05
CA LYS A 110 -7.21 6.65 14.18
C LYS A 110 -7.01 5.51 13.19
N GLU A 111 -7.56 4.36 13.55
CA GLU A 111 -7.48 3.12 12.80
C GLU A 111 -8.67 2.99 11.86
N ILE A 112 -8.54 2.15 10.85
CA ILE A 112 -9.68 1.69 10.08
C ILE A 112 -10.35 0.55 10.87
N ALA A 113 -11.64 0.69 11.13
CA ALA A 113 -12.41 -0.26 11.92
C ALA A 113 -12.74 -1.55 11.15
N VAL A 114 -13.06 -2.59 11.92
CA VAL A 114 -13.60 -3.87 11.43
C VAL A 114 -14.78 -3.66 10.48
N GLY A 115 -14.89 -4.52 9.47
CA GLY A 115 -15.95 -4.48 8.46
C GLY A 115 -15.68 -3.51 7.31
N SER A 116 -14.63 -2.70 7.40
CA SER A 116 -14.24 -1.82 6.29
C SER A 116 -13.74 -2.64 5.09
N GLN A 117 -14.06 -2.14 3.90
CA GLN A 117 -13.85 -2.82 2.62
C GLN A 117 -12.98 -2.00 1.69
N PHE A 118 -12.08 -2.69 0.99
CA PHE A 118 -11.15 -2.12 0.03
C PHE A 118 -11.21 -2.88 -1.29
N GLU A 119 -10.99 -2.17 -2.39
CA GLU A 119 -10.91 -2.75 -3.73
C GLU A 119 -9.57 -2.42 -4.38
N PHE A 120 -8.97 -3.42 -5.00
CA PHE A 120 -7.75 -3.28 -5.81
C PHE A 120 -7.75 -4.29 -6.94
N PHE A 121 -6.83 -4.11 -7.89
CA PHE A 121 -6.65 -5.00 -9.02
C PHE A 121 -5.31 -5.72 -8.93
N VAL A 122 -5.31 -6.97 -9.35
CA VAL A 122 -4.09 -7.73 -9.63
C VAL A 122 -4.05 -8.03 -11.11
N ILE A 123 -2.95 -7.64 -11.75
CA ILE A 123 -2.72 -7.79 -13.18
C ILE A 123 -1.58 -8.77 -13.35
N ALA A 124 -1.81 -9.84 -14.09
CA ALA A 124 -0.81 -10.82 -14.45
C ALA A 124 -0.73 -10.93 -15.98
N ARG A 125 0.42 -10.61 -16.56
CA ARG A 125 0.64 -10.73 -18.00
C ARG A 125 0.55 -12.19 -18.44
N GLU A 126 1.14 -13.07 -17.65
CA GLU A 126 1.13 -14.52 -17.79
C GLU A 126 0.14 -15.17 -16.82
N GLN A 127 0.13 -16.50 -16.75
CA GLN A 127 -0.68 -17.24 -15.78
C GLN A 127 -0.16 -16.97 -14.37
N MET A 128 -1.06 -16.67 -13.43
CA MET A 128 -0.67 -16.50 -12.02
C MET A 128 0.00 -17.79 -11.48
N PRO A 129 1.23 -17.72 -10.93
CA PRO A 129 1.96 -18.89 -10.46
C PRO A 129 1.38 -19.48 -9.16
N LYS A 130 0.56 -18.71 -8.43
CA LYS A 130 0.00 -19.10 -7.14
C LYS A 130 -1.41 -18.55 -6.98
N SER A 131 -2.31 -19.34 -6.39
CA SER A 131 -3.64 -18.89 -6.00
C SER A 131 -3.56 -17.82 -4.90
N PHE A 132 -4.48 -16.85 -4.93
CA PHE A 132 -4.55 -15.85 -3.88
C PHE A 132 -4.86 -16.47 -2.51
N PRO A 133 -4.13 -16.09 -1.45
CA PRO A 133 -4.50 -16.50 -0.11
C PRO A 133 -5.83 -15.85 0.27
N ARG A 134 -6.78 -16.65 0.76
CA ARG A 134 -8.07 -16.14 1.25
C ARG A 134 -7.90 -15.25 2.47
N TRP A 135 -6.93 -15.55 3.34
CA TRP A 135 -6.66 -14.78 4.55
C TRP A 135 -5.28 -14.17 4.48
N ILE A 136 -5.21 -12.88 4.75
CA ILE A 136 -3.95 -12.12 4.81
C ILE A 136 -3.84 -11.38 6.13
N ARG A 137 -2.61 -10.97 6.44
CA ARG A 137 -2.31 -10.04 7.53
C ARG A 137 -1.61 -8.82 6.96
N LEU A 138 -2.03 -7.65 7.40
CA LEU A 138 -1.45 -6.38 6.97
C LEU A 138 -1.50 -5.34 8.09
N GLY A 139 -0.72 -4.27 7.95
CA GLY A 139 -0.63 -3.23 8.97
C GLY A 139 0.47 -3.46 9.99
N LYS A 140 0.76 -2.41 10.77
CA LYS A 140 1.77 -2.47 11.84
C LYS A 140 1.39 -3.46 12.94
N TRP A 141 0.10 -3.69 13.15
CA TRP A 141 -0.43 -4.63 14.14
C TRP A 141 -0.83 -5.99 13.56
N SER A 142 -0.45 -6.28 12.31
CA SER A 142 -0.73 -7.56 11.64
C SER A 142 -2.22 -7.94 11.60
N SER A 143 -3.07 -6.94 11.39
CA SER A 143 -4.52 -7.07 11.35
C SER A 143 -4.98 -8.09 10.32
N LYS A 144 -5.91 -8.96 10.70
CA LYS A 144 -6.45 -10.00 9.83
C LYS A 144 -7.49 -9.46 8.84
N ALA A 145 -7.37 -9.87 7.58
CA ALA A 145 -8.32 -9.54 6.52
C ALA A 145 -8.61 -10.74 5.62
N ILE A 146 -9.81 -10.77 5.06
CA ILE A 146 -10.21 -11.73 4.03
C ILE A 146 -10.08 -11.08 2.65
N VAL A 147 -9.59 -11.84 1.67
CA VAL A 147 -9.48 -11.41 0.27
C VAL A 147 -10.35 -12.32 -0.59
N GLU A 148 -11.22 -11.70 -1.38
CA GLU A 148 -12.06 -12.32 -2.38
C GLU A 148 -11.62 -11.82 -3.75
N SER A 149 -11.25 -12.73 -4.64
CA SER A 149 -10.77 -12.39 -5.99
C SER A 149 -11.78 -12.85 -7.05
N GLN A 150 -12.11 -11.94 -7.97
CA GLN A 150 -12.94 -12.22 -9.13
C GLN A 150 -12.12 -11.96 -10.41
N GLU A 151 -11.99 -12.96 -11.27
CA GLU A 151 -11.32 -12.82 -12.57
C GLU A 151 -12.27 -12.19 -13.61
N TYR A 152 -11.74 -11.26 -14.41
CA TYR A 152 -12.47 -10.73 -15.56
C TYR A 152 -12.29 -11.64 -16.78
N ALA A 153 -13.40 -12.13 -17.32
CA ALA A 153 -13.41 -13.01 -18.48
C ALA A 153 -13.08 -12.31 -19.81
N THR A 154 -13.31 -11.00 -19.91
CA THR A 154 -13.08 -10.24 -21.14
C THR A 154 -12.27 -8.99 -20.85
N ILE A 155 -11.10 -8.90 -21.47
CA ILE A 155 -10.17 -7.78 -21.37
C ILE A 155 -9.98 -7.25 -22.79
N LYS A 156 -10.31 -5.99 -23.02
CA LYS A 156 -10.03 -5.30 -24.30
C LYS A 156 -8.92 -4.30 -24.09
N GLU A 157 -8.09 -4.10 -25.11
CA GLU A 157 -7.10 -3.03 -25.10
C GLU A 157 -7.64 -1.83 -25.89
N GLY A 158 -7.46 -0.65 -25.33
CA GLY A 158 -7.84 0.62 -25.93
C GLY A 158 -6.69 1.63 -25.87
N VAL A 159 -6.75 2.62 -26.76
CA VAL A 159 -5.80 3.74 -26.78
C VAL A 159 -6.60 5.04 -26.75
N GLY A 160 -6.15 5.99 -25.94
CA GLY A 160 -6.69 7.34 -25.90
C GLY A 160 -6.72 7.91 -24.49
N GLU A 161 -7.63 8.85 -24.28
CA GLU A 161 -7.80 9.52 -23.00
C GLU A 161 -8.78 8.77 -22.10
N PHE A 162 -8.40 8.55 -20.85
CA PHE A 162 -9.24 7.86 -19.86
C PHE A 162 -8.95 8.35 -18.45
N ILE A 163 -9.89 8.07 -17.54
CA ILE A 163 -9.71 8.24 -16.10
C ILE A 163 -9.44 6.87 -15.51
N ALA A 164 -8.35 6.73 -14.75
CA ALA A 164 -8.00 5.48 -14.11
C ALA A 164 -9.03 5.10 -13.04
N ALA A 165 -9.51 3.85 -13.10
CA ALA A 165 -10.54 3.34 -12.18
C ALA A 165 -10.01 3.06 -10.75
N CYS A 166 -8.68 2.95 -10.59
CA CYS A 166 -8.02 2.69 -9.31
C CYS A 166 -6.98 3.79 -9.01
N PRO A 167 -6.60 3.96 -7.73
CA PRO A 167 -5.44 4.77 -7.39
C PRO A 167 -4.20 4.15 -8.00
N LEU A 168 -3.25 4.98 -8.40
CA LEU A 168 -2.02 4.55 -9.07
C LEU A 168 -0.81 5.04 -8.28
N ASN A 169 0.28 4.27 -8.35
CA ASN A 169 1.58 4.79 -7.98
C ASN A 169 2.17 5.52 -9.19
N PRO A 170 2.47 6.83 -9.11
CA PRO A 170 3.02 7.61 -10.22
C PRO A 170 4.30 7.03 -10.81
N LEU A 171 5.11 6.35 -9.99
CA LEU A 171 6.35 5.74 -10.46
C LEU A 171 6.10 4.51 -11.33
N ASP A 172 5.01 3.79 -11.07
CA ASP A 172 4.74 2.50 -11.69
C ASP A 172 4.02 2.64 -13.04
N VAL A 173 3.57 3.85 -13.38
CA VAL A 173 2.83 4.17 -14.60
C VAL A 173 3.75 4.91 -15.58
N SER A 174 3.84 4.42 -16.82
CA SER A 174 4.74 5.02 -17.83
C SER A 174 4.20 6.33 -18.42
N ALA A 175 2.89 6.54 -18.40
CA ALA A 175 2.25 7.74 -18.93
C ALA A 175 2.11 8.80 -17.83
N SER A 176 2.52 10.03 -18.13
CA SER A 176 2.35 11.16 -17.23
C SER A 176 0.86 11.54 -17.11
N PRO A 177 0.30 11.59 -15.89
CA PRO A 177 -1.09 12.00 -15.70
C PRO A 177 -1.25 13.50 -16.01
N ILE A 178 -2.33 13.84 -16.71
CA ILE A 178 -2.69 15.21 -17.11
C ILE A 178 -3.31 15.96 -15.93
N VAL A 179 -4.25 15.31 -15.24
CA VAL A 179 -4.95 15.83 -14.06
C VAL A 179 -5.05 14.69 -13.06
N TYR A 180 -4.81 14.95 -11.78
CA TYR A 180 -4.88 13.94 -10.74
C TYR A 180 -5.03 14.56 -9.34
N ASP A 181 -5.58 13.78 -8.42
CA ASP A 181 -5.61 14.09 -6.99
C ASP A 181 -4.42 13.41 -6.30
N LEU A 182 -3.68 14.16 -5.47
CA LEU A 182 -2.51 13.64 -4.76
C LEU A 182 -2.86 13.08 -3.38
N ILE A 183 -2.52 11.82 -3.15
CA ILE A 183 -2.68 11.12 -1.88
C ILE A 183 -1.30 11.00 -1.23
N SER A 184 -0.96 11.99 -0.39
CA SER A 184 0.33 12.03 0.32
C SER A 184 0.49 10.93 1.38
N MET A 185 1.24 9.88 1.06
CA MET A 185 1.52 8.77 1.98
C MET A 185 2.91 8.18 1.72
N PRO A 186 3.58 7.60 2.73
CA PRO A 186 4.79 6.82 2.50
C PRO A 186 4.47 5.44 1.92
N PRO A 187 5.43 4.77 1.24
CA PRO A 187 6.74 5.29 0.82
C PRO A 187 6.69 6.26 -0.35
N VAL A 188 5.66 6.20 -1.19
CA VAL A 188 5.47 7.09 -2.34
C VAL A 188 4.04 7.61 -2.33
N SER A 189 3.87 8.90 -2.60
CA SER A 189 2.53 9.48 -2.72
C SER A 189 1.79 8.86 -3.90
N LEU A 190 0.57 8.41 -3.66
CA LEU A 190 -0.29 7.86 -4.69
C LEU A 190 -1.06 8.96 -5.42
N ILE A 191 -1.56 8.65 -6.59
CA ILE A 191 -2.48 9.52 -7.34
C ILE A 191 -3.83 8.83 -7.52
N HIS A 192 -4.90 9.61 -7.50
CA HIS A 192 -6.27 9.16 -7.70
C HIS A 192 -6.99 10.05 -8.73
N ASN A 193 -8.09 9.57 -9.30
CA ASN A 193 -8.82 10.23 -10.39
C ASN A 193 -7.90 10.69 -11.53
N ALA A 194 -6.85 9.91 -11.79
CA ALA A 194 -5.81 10.31 -12.72
C ALA A 194 -6.33 10.22 -14.16
N LYS A 195 -6.38 11.37 -14.84
CA LYS A 195 -6.66 11.49 -16.25
C LYS A 195 -5.37 11.25 -17.02
N ILE A 196 -5.32 10.18 -17.81
CA ILE A 196 -4.12 9.73 -18.52
C ILE A 196 -4.44 9.63 -20.01
N ASN A 197 -3.47 10.00 -20.85
CA ASN A 197 -3.50 9.72 -22.28
C ASN A 197 -2.51 8.59 -22.57
N GLY A 198 -3.00 7.46 -23.07
CA GLY A 198 -2.17 6.30 -23.36
C GLY A 198 -2.97 5.03 -23.63
N THR A 199 -2.32 3.89 -23.43
CA THR A 199 -2.91 2.56 -23.56
C THR A 199 -3.56 2.12 -22.24
N TYR A 200 -4.75 1.53 -22.33
CA TYR A 200 -5.48 1.03 -21.17
C TYR A 200 -6.14 -0.33 -21.45
N TYR A 201 -6.32 -1.11 -20.39
CA TYR A 201 -7.22 -2.24 -20.34
C TYR A 201 -8.63 -1.75 -20.03
N GLU A 202 -9.59 -2.21 -20.83
CA GLU A 202 -11.00 -1.96 -20.69
C GLU A 202 -11.70 -3.22 -20.18
N LEU A 203 -12.39 -3.09 -19.04
CA LEU A 203 -13.08 -4.16 -18.31
C LEU A 203 -14.54 -3.78 -18.09
N ASP A 204 -15.38 -4.77 -17.78
CA ASP A 204 -16.83 -4.62 -17.52
C ASP A 204 -17.55 -3.79 -18.59
N SER A 205 -17.33 -4.15 -19.87
CA SER A 205 -17.95 -3.48 -21.03
C SER A 205 -17.69 -1.97 -21.12
N GLY A 206 -16.52 -1.50 -20.72
CA GLY A 206 -16.13 -0.08 -20.88
C GLY A 206 -16.13 0.75 -19.61
N ARG A 207 -16.66 0.23 -18.51
CA ARG A 207 -16.82 0.98 -17.26
C ARG A 207 -15.52 1.15 -16.50
N ILE A 208 -14.63 0.16 -16.56
CA ILE A 208 -13.40 0.13 -15.79
C ILE A 208 -12.24 0.23 -16.77
N LYS A 209 -11.42 1.28 -16.61
CA LYS A 209 -10.23 1.54 -17.42
C LYS A 209 -8.99 1.56 -16.53
N ILE A 210 -8.00 0.75 -16.85
CA ILE A 210 -6.76 0.59 -16.07
C ILE A 210 -5.57 0.79 -17.00
N PRO A 211 -4.55 1.58 -16.64
CA PRO A 211 -3.37 1.76 -17.48
C PRO A 211 -2.66 0.43 -17.77
N THR A 212 -2.17 0.23 -18.99
CA THR A 212 -1.34 -0.93 -19.31
C THR A 212 0.13 -0.68 -18.93
N GLY A 213 0.93 -1.76 -18.92
CA GLY A 213 2.38 -1.64 -18.75
C GLY A 213 2.85 -1.21 -17.36
N MET A 214 1.98 -1.30 -16.35
CA MET A 214 2.35 -1.01 -14.97
C MET A 214 3.38 -2.01 -14.44
N LYS A 215 4.42 -1.50 -13.77
CA LYS A 215 5.50 -2.29 -13.18
C LYS A 215 6.08 -1.56 -11.98
N TYR A 216 6.56 -2.29 -10.99
CA TYR A 216 7.20 -1.69 -9.82
C TYR A 216 8.47 -0.94 -10.23
N THR A 217 8.47 0.37 -10.06
CA THR A 217 9.60 1.24 -10.39
C THR A 217 10.05 1.98 -9.14
N PHE A 218 11.37 2.13 -9.01
CA PHE A 218 12.00 2.74 -7.85
C PHE A 218 12.76 4.00 -8.27
N PRO A 219 12.71 5.07 -7.44
CA PRO A 219 13.58 6.21 -7.69
C PRO A 219 15.03 5.74 -7.58
N LYS A 220 15.89 6.19 -8.49
CA LYS A 220 17.33 5.97 -8.35
C LYS A 220 17.76 6.61 -7.04
N MET A 221 18.29 5.82 -6.10
CA MET A 221 18.94 6.40 -4.93
C MET A 221 20.19 7.11 -5.43
N ASP A 222 20.19 8.44 -5.44
CA ASP A 222 21.45 9.17 -5.47
C ASP A 222 22.27 8.72 -4.26
N GLU A 223 23.50 8.26 -4.50
CA GLU A 223 24.41 7.90 -3.42
C GLU A 223 24.44 9.03 -2.38
N PRO A 224 24.38 8.72 -1.07
CA PRO A 224 24.49 9.75 -0.06
C PRO A 224 25.83 10.45 -0.27
N LYS A 225 25.80 11.74 -0.64
CA LYS A 225 26.98 12.60 -0.71
C LYS A 225 27.69 12.47 0.65
N ARG A 226 28.79 11.70 0.69
CA ARG A 226 29.63 11.55 1.88
C ARG A 226 29.97 12.94 2.37
N SER A 227 29.36 13.37 3.47
CA SER A 227 29.71 14.64 4.08
C SER A 227 31.17 14.50 4.53
N LYS A 228 32.05 15.27 3.89
CA LYS A 228 33.44 15.41 4.34
C LYS A 228 33.38 16.01 5.74
N ARG A 229 33.44 15.17 6.77
CA ARG A 229 33.75 15.61 8.13
C ARG A 229 35.10 16.33 8.06
N LYS A 230 35.06 17.67 8.17
CA LYS A 230 36.25 18.47 8.44
C LYS A 230 36.81 18.00 9.79
N GLN A 231 37.94 17.29 9.75
CA GLN A 231 38.81 17.18 10.91
C GLN A 231 39.31 18.58 11.23
N LYS A 232 39.04 19.03 12.46
CA LYS A 232 39.70 20.16 13.10
C LYS A 232 40.81 19.58 13.98
#